data_AF-A0A2V2DHG8-F1
#
_entry.id   AF-A0A2V2DHG8-F1
#
_cell.length_a   1.000
_cell.length_b   1.000
_cell.length_c   1.000
_cell.angle_alpha   90.00
_cell.angle_beta   90.00
_cell.angle_gamma   90.00
#
_symmetry.space_group_name_H-M   'P 1'
#
loop_
_entity.id
_entity.type
_entity.pdbx_description
1 polymer ?
#
loop_
_entity_poly.entity_id
_entity_poly.type
_entity_poly.pdbx_seq_one_letter_code
_entity_poly.pdbx_strand_id
1 'polypeptide(L)'
;MEILSLIEAAASLPPKKRSEALSGLCDRQSVGHMFNLLKGQKGRRSILRALLDISKTCGDIVAHNIDLHAQLMDGLLHDSDPKTRKNCAELLGRLRPDEHREALMSALNSEETYFVRPSIILALGNCRPSPELAAFLSGYKIPPCDDKHKAEQERAVRLALSALSPSALPAMKPYGLDSRVLLFCPNVRVTIDEASEMGLTAQEFKHLKNCVCVTGRKDG
;
A
#
# COMPACT_ATOMS: atom_id res chain seq x y z
N MET A 1 14.09 17.60 -23.11
CA MET A 1 14.57 16.20 -23.10
C MET A 1 13.33 15.32 -23.03
N GLU A 2 13.17 14.36 -23.94
CA GLU A 2 11.99 13.47 -23.94
C GLU A 2 11.97 12.68 -22.62
N ILE A 3 10.88 12.70 -21.85
CA ILE A 3 10.79 12.02 -20.54
C ILE A 3 11.18 10.54 -20.64
N LEU A 4 10.83 9.89 -21.75
CA LEU A 4 11.18 8.50 -22.01
C LEU A 4 12.69 8.28 -22.08
N SER A 5 13.45 9.15 -22.75
CA SER A 5 14.90 8.97 -22.89
C SER A 5 15.63 9.15 -21.56
N LEU A 6 15.16 10.06 -20.70
CA LEU A 6 15.65 10.18 -19.32
C LEU A 6 15.39 8.90 -18.52
N ILE A 7 14.17 8.35 -18.60
CA ILE A 7 13.79 7.11 -17.92
C ILE A 7 14.64 5.92 -18.40
N GLU A 8 14.84 5.79 -19.71
CA GLU A 8 15.65 4.73 -20.31
C GLU A 8 17.12 4.84 -19.89
N ALA A 9 17.70 6.04 -19.90
CA ALA A 9 19.06 6.29 -19.42
C ALA A 9 19.22 5.92 -17.93
N ALA A 10 18.21 6.22 -17.11
CA ALA A 10 18.25 5.93 -15.68
C ALA A 10 18.04 4.43 -15.36
N ALA A 11 17.51 3.62 -16.29
CA ALA A 11 17.12 2.24 -16.02
C ALA A 11 18.29 1.31 -15.63
N SER A 12 19.50 1.64 -16.06
CA SER A 12 20.74 0.92 -15.73
C SER A 12 21.31 1.28 -14.35
N LEU A 13 20.84 2.37 -13.74
CA LEU A 13 21.33 2.85 -12.47
C LEU A 13 20.86 1.95 -11.30
N PRO A 14 21.67 1.82 -10.23
CA PRO A 14 21.23 1.21 -8.98
C PRO A 14 19.98 1.90 -8.41
N PRO A 15 19.13 1.20 -7.63
CA PRO A 15 17.83 1.73 -7.19
C PRO A 15 17.87 3.13 -6.56
N LYS A 16 18.84 3.38 -5.67
CA LYS A 16 18.98 4.68 -5.01
C LYS A 16 19.31 5.80 -6.00
N LYS A 17 20.33 5.59 -6.84
CA LYS A 17 20.76 6.55 -7.87
C LYS A 17 19.67 6.79 -8.93
N ARG A 18 18.91 5.75 -9.27
CA ARG A 18 17.77 5.86 -10.20
C ARG A 18 16.67 6.74 -9.61
N SER A 19 16.30 6.54 -8.35
CA SER A 19 15.32 7.37 -7.66
C SER A 19 15.77 8.84 -7.56
N GLU A 20 17.05 9.09 -7.29
CA GLU A 20 17.63 10.44 -7.27
C GLU A 20 17.57 11.10 -8.65
N ALA A 21 17.98 10.38 -9.70
CA ALA A 21 17.95 10.88 -11.08
C ALA A 21 16.53 11.19 -11.59
N LEU A 22 15.52 10.45 -11.11
CA LEU A 22 14.13 10.61 -11.51
C LEU A 22 13.34 11.55 -10.57
N SER A 23 13.96 12.09 -9.52
CA SER A 23 13.27 12.94 -8.54
C SER A 23 12.64 14.19 -9.16
N GLY A 24 13.23 14.73 -10.23
CA GLY A 24 12.70 15.85 -10.99
C GLY A 24 11.40 15.56 -11.77
N LEU A 25 10.99 14.29 -11.86
CA LEU A 25 9.71 13.89 -12.46
C LEU A 25 8.56 13.81 -11.43
N CYS A 26 8.81 14.18 -10.16
CA CYS A 26 7.82 14.16 -9.08
C CYS A 26 6.81 15.32 -9.16
N ASP A 27 6.24 15.58 -10.33
CA ASP A 27 5.23 16.62 -10.54
C ASP A 27 4.05 16.08 -11.38
N ARG A 28 2.91 16.78 -11.33
CA ARG A 28 1.66 16.34 -11.98
C ARG A 28 1.80 16.20 -13.50
N GLN A 29 2.56 17.09 -14.14
CA GLN A 29 2.72 17.10 -15.59
C GLN A 29 3.58 15.93 -16.04
N SER A 30 4.73 15.72 -15.40
CA SER A 30 5.65 14.62 -15.71
C SER A 30 4.99 13.27 -15.47
N VAL A 31 4.34 13.07 -14.32
CA VAL A 31 3.62 11.81 -14.02
C VAL A 31 2.49 11.60 -15.02
N GLY A 32 1.66 12.60 -15.30
CA GLY A 32 0.59 12.48 -16.31
C GLY A 32 1.14 12.14 -17.71
N HIS A 33 2.29 12.69 -18.08
CA HIS A 33 2.96 12.34 -19.33
C HIS A 33 3.44 10.87 -19.34
N MET A 34 4.00 10.37 -18.22
CA MET A 34 4.39 8.96 -18.09
C MET A 34 3.19 8.01 -18.29
N PHE A 35 2.02 8.33 -17.73
CA PHE A 35 0.80 7.53 -17.94
C PHE A 35 0.30 7.60 -19.39
N ASN A 36 0.45 8.73 -20.07
CA ASN A 36 0.16 8.80 -21.51
C ASN A 36 1.11 7.92 -22.33
N LEU A 37 2.40 7.86 -21.96
CA LEU A 37 3.37 6.97 -22.62
C LEU A 37 3.03 5.49 -22.41
N LEU A 38 2.48 5.10 -21.25
CA LEU A 38 2.05 3.72 -20.98
C LEU A 38 0.96 3.21 -21.95
N LYS A 39 0.19 4.10 -22.59
CA LYS A 39 -0.79 3.72 -23.61
C LYS A 39 -0.09 3.08 -24.82
N GLY A 40 1.10 3.56 -25.17
CA GLY A 40 1.97 2.93 -26.16
C GLY A 40 2.67 1.68 -25.60
N GLN A 41 3.19 0.81 -26.49
CA GLN A 41 3.91 -0.39 -26.05
C GLN A 41 5.38 -0.12 -25.69
N LYS A 42 5.98 0.90 -26.31
CA LYS A 42 7.41 1.22 -26.12
C LYS A 42 7.67 1.71 -24.70
N GLY A 43 8.64 1.09 -24.03
CA GLY A 43 9.14 1.58 -22.73
C GLY A 43 8.23 1.30 -21.52
N ARG A 44 7.11 0.56 -21.65
CA ARG A 44 6.20 0.27 -20.53
C ARG A 44 6.92 -0.23 -19.28
N ARG A 45 7.86 -1.17 -19.47
CA ARG A 45 8.68 -1.73 -18.40
C ARG A 45 9.47 -0.67 -17.63
N SER A 46 10.17 0.22 -18.35
CA SER A 46 11.02 1.26 -17.75
C SER A 46 10.19 2.37 -17.13
N ILE A 47 9.06 2.73 -17.75
CA ILE A 47 8.11 3.71 -17.23
C ILE A 47 7.49 3.22 -15.92
N LEU A 48 6.94 1.99 -15.86
CA LEU A 48 6.40 1.44 -14.61
C LEU A 48 7.46 1.32 -13.52
N ARG A 49 8.70 0.99 -13.89
CA ARG A 49 9.82 0.98 -12.94
C ARG A 49 10.09 2.40 -12.41
N ALA A 50 10.10 3.40 -13.26
CA ALA A 50 10.29 4.79 -12.87
C ALA A 50 9.15 5.26 -11.94
N LEU A 51 7.88 4.95 -12.27
CA LEU A 51 6.73 5.23 -11.42
C LEU A 51 6.88 4.59 -10.03
N LEU A 52 7.32 3.33 -9.96
CA LEU A 52 7.63 2.64 -8.71
C LEU A 52 8.74 3.31 -7.89
N ASP A 53 9.77 3.84 -8.54
CA ASP A 53 10.88 4.49 -7.82
C ASP A 53 10.41 5.83 -7.23
N ILE A 54 9.72 6.64 -8.03
CA ILE A 54 9.25 7.98 -7.59
C ILE A 54 8.02 7.91 -6.69
N SER A 55 7.25 6.82 -6.68
CA SER A 55 6.05 6.69 -5.83
C SER A 55 6.36 6.76 -4.33
N LYS A 56 7.62 6.59 -3.93
CA LYS A 56 8.04 6.79 -2.53
C LYS A 56 8.00 8.26 -2.13
N THR A 57 8.19 9.15 -3.08
CA THR A 57 8.27 10.60 -2.89
C THR A 57 6.96 11.29 -3.27
N CYS A 58 6.37 10.91 -4.42
CA CYS A 58 5.15 11.52 -4.96
C CYS A 58 4.00 10.51 -5.11
N GLY A 59 3.85 9.60 -4.14
CA GLY A 59 2.86 8.53 -4.14
C GLY A 59 1.45 8.99 -4.48
N ASP A 60 0.98 10.10 -3.91
CA ASP A 60 -0.37 10.63 -4.15
C ASP A 60 -0.61 11.05 -5.60
N ILE A 61 0.42 11.63 -6.26
CA ILE A 61 0.32 12.03 -7.67
C ILE A 61 0.23 10.79 -8.56
N VAL A 62 1.07 9.79 -8.28
CA VAL A 62 1.05 8.52 -9.02
C VAL A 62 -0.28 7.81 -8.82
N ALA A 63 -0.76 7.73 -7.57
CA ALA A 63 -1.99 7.04 -7.24
C ALA A 63 -3.23 7.73 -7.84
N HIS A 64 -3.28 9.06 -7.84
CA HIS A 64 -4.31 9.79 -8.57
C HIS A 64 -4.33 9.46 -10.07
N ASN A 65 -3.17 9.28 -10.71
CA ASN A 65 -3.12 8.90 -12.11
C ASN A 65 -3.48 7.42 -12.33
N ILE A 66 -3.20 6.53 -11.38
CA ILE A 66 -3.71 5.15 -11.41
C ILE A 66 -5.25 5.19 -11.47
N ASP A 67 -5.89 5.99 -10.62
CA ASP A 67 -7.35 6.13 -10.57
C ASP A 67 -7.92 6.63 -11.92
N LEU A 68 -7.28 7.64 -12.53
CA LEU A 68 -7.69 8.17 -13.84
C LEU A 68 -7.47 7.17 -15.00
N HIS A 69 -6.61 6.17 -14.82
CA HIS A 69 -6.19 5.22 -15.84
C HIS A 69 -6.43 3.76 -15.43
N ALA A 70 -7.45 3.50 -14.59
CA ALA A 70 -7.66 2.19 -13.98
C ALA A 70 -7.69 1.04 -15.01
N GLN A 71 -8.45 1.17 -16.09
CA GLN A 71 -8.54 0.16 -17.16
C GLN A 71 -7.21 -0.11 -17.86
N LEU A 72 -6.38 0.94 -18.06
CA LEU A 72 -5.04 0.78 -18.62
C LEU A 72 -4.17 -0.03 -17.65
N MET A 73 -4.25 0.26 -16.36
CA MET A 73 -3.49 -0.44 -15.34
C MET A 73 -3.88 -1.91 -15.24
N ASP A 74 -5.18 -2.22 -15.27
CA ASP A 74 -5.67 -3.61 -15.33
C ASP A 74 -5.16 -4.34 -16.57
N GLY A 75 -5.18 -3.68 -17.73
CA GLY A 75 -4.62 -4.23 -18.96
C GLY A 75 -3.11 -4.51 -18.88
N LEU A 76 -2.34 -3.68 -18.17
CA LEU A 76 -0.90 -3.84 -17.99
C LEU A 76 -0.54 -5.04 -17.08
N LEU A 77 -1.47 -5.55 -16.27
CA LEU A 77 -1.30 -6.82 -15.55
C LEU A 77 -1.28 -8.04 -16.47
N HIS A 78 -1.68 -7.89 -17.74
CA HIS A 78 -1.65 -8.92 -18.76
C HIS A 78 -0.72 -8.56 -19.94
N ASP A 79 0.20 -7.62 -19.75
CA ASP A 79 1.16 -7.23 -20.79
C ASP A 79 2.02 -8.41 -21.26
N SER A 80 2.37 -8.44 -22.55
CA SER A 80 3.25 -9.45 -23.13
C SER A 80 4.62 -9.56 -22.43
N ASP A 81 5.17 -8.47 -21.90
CA ASP A 81 6.44 -8.47 -21.16
C ASP A 81 6.21 -8.83 -19.67
N PRO A 82 6.75 -9.96 -19.17
CA PRO A 82 6.57 -10.35 -17.78
C PRO A 82 7.09 -9.33 -16.76
N LYS A 83 8.12 -8.56 -17.12
CA LYS A 83 8.66 -7.54 -16.21
C LYS A 83 7.76 -6.30 -16.13
N THR A 84 6.99 -6.01 -17.17
CA THR A 84 5.93 -5.01 -17.16
C THR A 84 4.81 -5.45 -16.21
N ARG A 85 4.30 -6.68 -16.34
CA ARG A 85 3.29 -7.24 -15.42
C ARG A 85 3.74 -7.20 -13.96
N LYS A 86 4.97 -7.65 -13.69
CA LYS A 86 5.58 -7.62 -12.35
C LYS A 86 5.63 -6.22 -11.74
N ASN A 87 6.11 -5.24 -12.52
CA ASN A 87 6.20 -3.86 -12.04
C ASN A 87 4.80 -3.23 -11.86
N CYS A 88 3.83 -3.59 -12.72
CA CYS A 88 2.45 -3.14 -12.59
C CYS A 88 1.84 -3.65 -11.27
N ALA A 89 1.93 -4.96 -11.01
CA ALA A 89 1.44 -5.57 -9.79
C ALA A 89 2.07 -4.95 -8.53
N GLU A 90 3.39 -4.72 -8.53
CA GLU A 90 4.06 -4.04 -7.41
C GLU A 90 3.57 -2.60 -7.20
N LEU A 91 3.26 -1.86 -8.27
CA LEU A 91 2.82 -0.48 -8.20
C LEU A 91 1.39 -0.40 -7.66
N LEU A 92 0.49 -1.23 -8.21
CA LEU A 92 -0.89 -1.35 -7.75
C LEU A 92 -0.94 -1.82 -6.31
N GLY A 93 -0.21 -2.88 -5.98
CA GLY A 93 -0.10 -3.41 -4.62
C GLY A 93 0.36 -2.39 -3.59
N ARG A 94 1.15 -1.38 -3.99
CA ARG A 94 1.63 -0.33 -3.09
C ARG A 94 0.63 0.81 -2.92
N LEU A 95 -0.08 1.19 -3.97
CA LEU A 95 -0.80 2.46 -4.01
C LEU A 95 -2.32 2.32 -4.07
N ARG A 96 -2.82 1.28 -4.74
CA ARG A 96 -4.23 1.00 -5.02
C ARG A 96 -4.53 -0.51 -5.04
N PRO A 97 -4.17 -1.27 -3.99
CA PRO A 97 -4.37 -2.72 -3.99
C PRO A 97 -5.86 -3.09 -3.98
N ASP A 98 -6.68 -2.34 -3.25
CA ASP A 98 -8.10 -2.62 -3.09
C ASP A 98 -8.89 -2.39 -4.38
N GLU A 99 -8.63 -1.26 -5.04
CA GLU A 99 -9.31 -0.84 -6.26
C GLU A 99 -9.03 -1.78 -7.43
N HIS A 100 -7.86 -2.44 -7.43
CA HIS A 100 -7.43 -3.37 -8.47
C HIS A 100 -7.45 -4.84 -8.03
N ARG A 101 -8.11 -5.16 -6.92
CA ARG A 101 -8.09 -6.51 -6.33
C ARG A 101 -8.53 -7.59 -7.31
N GLU A 102 -9.66 -7.40 -7.99
CA GLU A 102 -10.21 -8.37 -8.93
C GLU A 102 -9.27 -8.60 -10.11
N ALA A 103 -8.69 -7.52 -10.65
CA ALA A 103 -7.72 -7.60 -11.74
C ALA A 103 -6.44 -8.32 -11.30
N LEU A 104 -5.95 -8.09 -10.09
CA LEU A 104 -4.81 -8.80 -9.51
C LEU A 104 -5.10 -10.30 -9.32
N MET A 105 -6.31 -10.66 -8.86
CA MET A 105 -6.74 -12.06 -8.72
C MET A 105 -6.81 -12.75 -10.10
N SER A 106 -7.40 -12.08 -11.09
CA SER A 106 -7.45 -12.55 -12.49
C SER A 106 -6.04 -12.75 -13.06
N ALA A 107 -5.15 -11.77 -12.87
CA ALA A 107 -3.77 -11.85 -13.30
C ALA A 107 -3.04 -13.06 -12.71
N LEU A 108 -3.16 -13.31 -11.39
CA LEU A 108 -2.52 -14.46 -10.75
C LEU A 108 -3.00 -15.81 -11.32
N ASN A 109 -4.29 -15.93 -11.65
CA ASN A 109 -4.86 -17.15 -12.24
C ASN A 109 -4.28 -17.44 -13.63
N SER A 110 -3.99 -16.40 -14.41
CA SER A 110 -3.46 -16.53 -15.78
C SER A 110 -1.92 -16.45 -15.89
N GLU A 111 -1.21 -16.18 -14.80
CA GLU A 111 0.23 -15.89 -14.86
C GLU A 111 1.10 -17.15 -15.00
N GLU A 112 1.79 -17.31 -16.13
CA GLU A 112 2.66 -18.47 -16.37
C GLU A 112 4.12 -18.25 -15.93
N THR A 113 4.55 -16.99 -15.79
CA THR A 113 5.94 -16.64 -15.49
C THR A 113 6.20 -16.64 -13.98
N TYR A 114 6.97 -17.62 -13.51
CA TYR A 114 7.17 -17.88 -12.08
C TYR A 114 7.66 -16.67 -11.27
N PHE A 115 8.59 -15.87 -11.79
CA PHE A 115 9.13 -14.72 -11.05
C PHE A 115 8.14 -13.53 -10.95
N VAL A 116 7.03 -13.56 -11.69
CA VAL A 116 5.99 -12.51 -11.62
C VAL A 116 4.99 -12.80 -10.50
N ARG A 117 4.66 -14.09 -10.28
CA ARG A 117 3.65 -14.55 -9.33
C ARG A 117 3.86 -14.00 -7.90
N PRO A 118 5.08 -14.00 -7.31
CA PRO A 118 5.32 -13.41 -6.00
C PRO A 118 4.88 -11.95 -5.89
N SER A 119 5.10 -11.13 -6.94
CA SER A 119 4.71 -9.71 -6.93
C SER A 119 3.19 -9.54 -6.92
N ILE A 120 2.44 -10.36 -7.67
CA ILE A 120 0.98 -10.34 -7.66
C ILE A 120 0.43 -10.81 -6.30
N ILE A 121 0.98 -11.90 -5.76
CA ILE A 121 0.59 -12.44 -4.44
C ILE A 121 0.81 -11.40 -3.33
N LEU A 122 1.96 -10.73 -3.33
CA LEU A 122 2.26 -9.68 -2.35
C LEU A 122 1.36 -8.45 -2.52
N ALA A 123 1.00 -8.08 -3.75
CA ALA A 123 0.05 -7.01 -4.02
C ALA A 123 -1.33 -7.32 -3.43
N LEU A 124 -1.80 -8.56 -3.61
CA LEU A 124 -3.03 -9.05 -2.99
C LEU A 124 -2.95 -9.05 -1.46
N GLY A 125 -1.80 -9.38 -0.87
CA GLY A 125 -1.56 -9.27 0.57
C GLY A 125 -1.70 -7.86 1.15
N ASN A 126 -1.61 -6.81 0.31
CA ASN A 126 -1.79 -5.42 0.73
C ASN A 126 -3.25 -4.93 0.60
N CYS A 127 -4.15 -5.75 0.08
CA CYS A 127 -5.57 -5.43 0.07
C CYS A 127 -6.15 -5.48 1.50
N ARG A 128 -7.29 -4.82 1.70
CA ARG A 128 -8.13 -5.01 2.89
C ARG A 128 -8.49 -6.48 3.03
N PRO A 129 -8.35 -7.05 4.25
CA PRO A 129 -8.75 -8.42 4.52
C PRO A 129 -10.22 -8.68 4.17
N SER A 130 -10.47 -9.77 3.43
CA SER A 130 -11.80 -10.33 3.23
C SER A 130 -11.72 -11.87 3.27
N PRO A 131 -12.81 -12.56 3.68
CA PRO A 131 -12.85 -14.02 3.65
C PRO A 131 -12.58 -14.60 2.26
N GLU A 132 -13.09 -13.95 1.21
CA GLU A 132 -12.88 -14.34 -0.17
C GLU A 132 -11.39 -14.29 -0.56
N LEU A 133 -10.72 -13.18 -0.25
CA LEU A 133 -9.31 -13.01 -0.58
C LEU A 133 -8.41 -13.97 0.20
N ALA A 134 -8.72 -14.18 1.49
CA ALA A 134 -8.02 -15.15 2.32
C ALA A 134 -8.20 -16.58 1.79
N ALA A 135 -9.42 -16.95 1.38
CA ALA A 135 -9.70 -18.25 0.75
C ALA A 135 -8.97 -18.41 -0.58
N PHE A 136 -8.97 -17.38 -1.43
CA PHE A 136 -8.24 -17.36 -2.70
C PHE A 136 -6.74 -17.66 -2.50
N LEU A 137 -6.08 -16.93 -1.60
CA LEU A 137 -4.65 -17.11 -1.35
C LEU A 137 -4.32 -18.41 -0.60
N SER A 138 -5.21 -18.90 0.27
CA SER A 138 -5.04 -20.20 0.95
C SER A 138 -5.22 -21.38 -0.01
N GLY A 139 -6.12 -21.24 -0.99
CA GLY A 139 -6.38 -22.23 -2.02
C GLY A 139 -5.32 -22.27 -3.12
N TYR A 140 -4.49 -21.23 -3.22
CA TYR A 140 -3.46 -21.08 -4.24
C TYR A 140 -2.50 -22.28 -4.27
N LYS A 141 -2.39 -22.91 -5.45
CA LYS A 141 -1.44 -24.00 -5.70
C LYS A 141 -0.26 -23.48 -6.50
N ILE A 142 0.94 -23.68 -5.96
CA ILE A 142 2.18 -23.34 -6.66
C ILE A 142 2.35 -24.31 -7.83
N PRO A 143 2.44 -23.81 -9.08
CA PRO A 143 2.71 -24.67 -10.23
C PRO A 143 4.07 -25.37 -10.10
N PRO A 144 4.27 -26.55 -10.72
CA PRO A 144 5.56 -27.23 -10.73
C PRO A 144 6.66 -26.32 -11.29
N CYS A 145 7.66 -26.01 -10.46
CA CYS A 145 8.79 -25.14 -10.82
C CYS A 145 10.03 -25.56 -10.01
N ASP A 146 11.18 -24.93 -10.28
CA ASP A 146 12.40 -25.16 -9.49
C ASP A 146 12.23 -24.72 -8.03
N ASP A 147 13.12 -25.22 -7.16
CA ASP A 147 13.06 -24.97 -5.71
C ASP A 147 13.13 -23.49 -5.37
N LYS A 148 13.85 -22.69 -6.16
CA LYS A 148 14.00 -21.24 -5.94
C LYS A 148 12.65 -20.54 -6.14
N HIS A 149 12.01 -20.75 -7.29
CA HIS A 149 10.73 -20.13 -7.59
C HIS A 149 9.61 -20.64 -6.68
N LYS A 150 9.68 -21.92 -6.28
CA LYS A 150 8.76 -22.48 -5.30
C LYS A 150 8.91 -21.77 -3.95
N ALA A 151 10.13 -21.66 -3.42
CA ALA A 151 10.38 -20.99 -2.15
C ALA A 151 9.98 -19.50 -2.16
N GLU A 152 10.21 -18.79 -3.26
CA GLU A 152 9.78 -17.40 -3.45
C GLU A 152 8.26 -17.26 -3.39
N GLN A 153 7.52 -18.15 -4.06
CA GLN A 153 6.06 -18.16 -4.04
C GLN A 153 5.49 -18.57 -2.67
N GLU A 154 6.04 -19.60 -2.02
CA GLU A 154 5.65 -20.01 -0.66
C GLU A 154 5.85 -18.87 0.34
N ARG A 155 6.98 -18.17 0.24
CA ARG A 155 7.25 -16.97 1.04
C ARG A 155 6.22 -15.88 0.78
N ALA A 156 5.91 -15.59 -0.48
CA ALA A 156 4.95 -14.56 -0.85
C ALA A 156 3.55 -14.88 -0.28
N VAL A 157 3.07 -16.12 -0.43
CA VAL A 157 1.78 -16.57 0.10
C VAL A 157 1.73 -16.45 1.62
N ARG A 158 2.78 -16.91 2.31
CA ARG A 158 2.87 -16.80 3.77
C ARG A 158 2.80 -15.34 4.24
N LEU A 159 3.54 -14.44 3.57
CA LEU A 159 3.52 -13.02 3.91
C LEU A 159 2.15 -12.39 3.64
N ALA A 160 1.54 -12.70 2.49
CA ALA A 160 0.23 -12.18 2.13
C ALA A 160 -0.86 -12.65 3.12
N LEU A 161 -0.90 -13.94 3.45
CA LEU A 161 -1.85 -14.46 4.45
C LEU A 161 -1.59 -13.89 5.85
N SER A 162 -0.33 -13.67 6.22
CA SER A 162 0.00 -13.01 7.49
C SER A 162 -0.49 -11.56 7.53
N ALA A 163 -0.44 -10.84 6.42
CA ALA A 163 -0.95 -9.47 6.33
C ALA A 163 -2.49 -9.41 6.36
N LEU A 164 -3.15 -10.44 5.82
CA LEU A 164 -4.61 -10.55 5.79
C LEU A 164 -5.21 -11.15 7.07
N SER A 165 -4.39 -11.78 7.90
CA SER A 165 -4.83 -12.26 9.20
C SER A 165 -5.25 -11.03 10.02
N PRO A 166 -6.42 -11.06 10.69
CA PRO A 166 -6.74 -10.03 11.66
C PRO A 166 -5.55 -9.96 12.60
N SER A 167 -4.84 -8.82 12.60
CA SER A 167 -3.96 -8.52 13.72
C SER A 167 -4.88 -8.60 14.91
N ALA A 168 -4.77 -9.67 15.70
CA ALA A 168 -5.28 -9.64 17.04
C ALA A 168 -4.48 -8.50 17.66
N LEU A 169 -5.05 -7.28 17.61
CA LEU A 169 -4.63 -6.21 18.49
C LEU A 169 -4.52 -6.93 19.84
N PRO A 170 -3.32 -6.99 20.45
CA PRO A 170 -3.17 -7.72 21.69
C PRO A 170 -4.30 -7.22 22.57
N ALA A 171 -5.14 -8.16 23.03
CA ALA A 171 -6.39 -7.83 23.71
C ALA A 171 -6.10 -6.64 24.60
N MET A 172 -6.67 -5.47 24.25
CA MET A 172 -6.39 -4.24 24.99
C MET A 172 -6.71 -4.61 26.41
N LYS A 173 -5.70 -4.73 27.27
CA LYS A 173 -5.96 -4.90 28.70
C LYS A 173 -6.71 -3.62 29.03
N PRO A 174 -8.02 -3.68 29.37
CA PRO A 174 -8.70 -2.48 29.79
C PRO A 174 -7.83 -1.90 30.89
N TYR A 175 -7.42 -0.65 30.74
CA TYR A 175 -6.83 0.09 31.82
C TYR A 175 -7.76 -0.11 33.02
N GLY A 176 -7.23 -0.50 34.18
CA GLY A 176 -8.06 -0.73 35.37
C GLY A 176 -8.93 0.51 35.62
N LEU A 177 -10.12 0.33 36.20
CA LEU A 177 -11.12 1.40 36.40
C LEU A 177 -10.52 2.67 37.06
N ASP A 178 -9.43 2.53 37.82
CA ASP A 178 -8.70 3.61 38.50
C ASP A 178 -7.63 4.32 37.66
N SER A 179 -7.52 3.98 36.37
CA SER A 179 -6.46 4.52 35.52
C SER A 179 -6.73 5.97 35.16
N ARG A 180 -5.70 6.80 35.32
CA ARG A 180 -5.72 8.22 34.93
C ARG A 180 -5.05 8.36 33.56
N VAL A 181 -5.78 8.88 32.59
CA VAL A 181 -5.29 9.14 31.24
C VAL A 181 -5.11 10.63 31.06
N LEU A 182 -3.94 11.04 30.57
CA LEU A 182 -3.68 12.43 30.21
C LEU A 182 -3.90 12.60 28.71
N LEU A 183 -4.89 13.40 28.32
CA LEU A 183 -5.22 13.70 26.93
C LEU A 183 -4.63 15.06 26.55
N PHE A 184 -3.80 15.06 25.51
CA PHE A 184 -3.41 16.29 24.83
C PHE A 184 -4.54 16.72 23.90
N CYS A 185 -5.02 17.95 24.05
CA CYS A 185 -6.21 18.43 23.36
C CYS A 185 -6.03 19.87 22.87
N PRO A 186 -6.52 20.22 21.66
CA PRO A 186 -6.45 21.59 21.15
C PRO A 186 -7.27 22.58 22.01
N ASN A 187 -8.35 22.11 22.62
CA ASN A 187 -9.20 22.90 23.50
C ASN A 187 -9.60 22.09 24.73
N VAL A 188 -9.08 22.52 25.89
CA VAL A 188 -9.29 21.89 27.20
C VAL A 188 -10.78 21.85 27.56
N ARG A 189 -11.52 22.93 27.29
CA ARG A 189 -12.93 23.04 27.72
C ARG A 189 -13.83 22.08 26.95
N VAL A 190 -13.70 22.04 25.63
CA VAL A 190 -14.46 21.12 24.76
C VAL A 190 -14.20 19.67 25.16
N THR A 191 -12.93 19.33 25.43
CA THR A 191 -12.55 17.96 25.81
C THR A 191 -13.11 17.55 27.17
N ILE A 192 -13.21 18.48 28.13
CA ILE A 192 -13.85 18.22 29.42
C ILE A 192 -15.36 18.01 29.27
N ASP A 193 -16.02 18.83 28.46
CA ASP A 193 -17.46 18.75 28.23
C ASP A 193 -17.82 17.41 27.56
N GLU A 194 -17.12 17.04 26.47
CA GLU A 194 -17.30 15.77 25.76
C GLU A 194 -17.02 14.56 26.67
N ALA A 195 -15.95 14.59 27.45
CA ALA A 195 -15.64 13.51 28.39
C ALA A 195 -16.74 13.36 29.46
N SER A 196 -17.31 14.48 29.92
CA SER A 196 -18.42 14.48 30.88
C SER A 196 -19.70 13.90 30.29
N GLU A 197 -20.02 14.22 29.02
CA GLU A 197 -21.14 13.61 28.28
C GLU A 197 -20.98 12.08 28.13
N MET A 198 -19.73 11.60 28.04
CA MET A 198 -19.40 10.17 28.03
C MET A 198 -19.42 9.51 29.42
N GLY A 199 -19.78 10.26 30.48
CA GLY A 199 -19.83 9.78 31.86
C GLY A 199 -18.46 9.60 32.53
N LEU A 200 -17.41 10.22 31.97
CA LEU A 200 -16.06 10.19 32.52
C LEU A 200 -15.84 11.40 33.44
N THR A 201 -14.89 11.25 34.38
CA THR A 201 -14.44 12.40 35.17
C THR A 201 -13.26 13.04 34.46
N ALA A 202 -13.37 14.31 34.10
CA ALA A 202 -12.32 15.04 33.38
C ALA A 202 -12.01 16.37 34.08
N GLN A 203 -10.72 16.69 34.21
CA GLN A 203 -10.25 17.96 34.77
C GLN A 203 -9.00 18.47 34.06
N GLU A 204 -8.85 19.78 33.97
CA GLU A 204 -7.62 20.39 33.41
C GLU A 204 -6.39 19.98 34.23
N PHE A 205 -5.35 19.55 33.53
CA PHE A 205 -4.08 19.20 34.17
C PHE A 205 -3.18 20.42 34.27
N LYS A 206 -3.27 21.13 35.40
CA LYS A 206 -2.63 22.44 35.63
C LYS A 206 -1.11 22.51 35.42
N HIS A 207 -0.42 21.37 35.39
CA HIS A 207 1.03 21.31 35.20
C HIS A 207 1.46 21.24 33.73
N LEU A 208 0.54 21.01 32.79
CA LEU A 208 0.80 21.06 31.34
C LEU A 208 -0.33 21.78 30.60
N LYS A 209 0.04 22.72 29.73
CA LYS A 209 -0.93 23.41 28.86
C LYS A 209 -1.59 22.39 27.92
N ASN A 210 -2.86 22.65 27.57
CA ASN A 210 -3.60 21.87 26.58
C ASN A 210 -3.73 20.38 26.95
N CYS A 211 -3.82 20.10 28.25
CA CYS A 211 -3.92 18.75 28.78
C CYS A 211 -5.11 18.60 29.71
N VAL A 212 -5.85 17.51 29.54
CA VAL A 212 -6.96 17.10 30.41
C VAL A 212 -6.64 15.75 31.02
N CYS A 213 -6.76 15.63 32.33
CA CYS A 213 -6.69 14.37 33.03
C CYS A 213 -8.10 13.78 33.08
N VAL A 214 -8.27 12.59 32.50
CA VAL A 214 -9.51 11.83 32.47
C VAL A 214 -9.36 10.57 33.31
N THR A 215 -10.33 10.29 34.16
CA THR A 215 -10.41 9.07 34.95
C THR A 215 -11.69 8.32 34.63
N GLY A 216 -11.73 7.02 34.98
CA GLY A 216 -12.88 6.14 34.77
C GLY A 216 -14.21 6.69 35.29
N ARG A 217 -15.32 6.01 34.94
CA ARG A 217 -16.70 6.45 35.18
C ARG A 217 -16.91 6.91 36.64
N LYS A 218 -17.71 7.96 36.83
CA LYS A 218 -18.21 8.34 38.16
C LYS A 218 -18.91 7.12 38.77
N ASP A 219 -18.41 6.66 39.92
CA ASP A 219 -19.12 5.68 40.75
C ASP A 219 -20.53 6.20 41.02
N GLY A 220 -21.52 5.38 40.67
CA GLY A 220 -22.89 5.47 41.16
C GLY A 220 -23.13 4.38 42.17
#